data_AF-A0A495Y2U4-F1
#
_entry.id   AF-A0A495Y2U4-F1
#
_cell.length_a   1.000
_cell.length_b   1.000
_cell.length_c   1.000
_cell.angle_alpha   90.00
_cell.angle_beta   90.00
_cell.angle_gamma   90.00
#
_symmetry.space_group_name_H-M   'P 1'
#
loop_
_entity.id
_entity.type
_entity.pdbx_description
1 polymer ?
#
loop_
_entity_poly.entity_id
_entity_poly.type
_entity_poly.pdbx_seq_one_letter_code
_entity_poly.pdbx_strand_id
1 'polypeptide(L)'
;MSESLPTAESARARLRAAQKSESDALSAVTAALRVRDRARERLDRAETALGEAQVALVQVSGLARAERLLGEPVGALRQKSREAGLRRSQLG
;
A
#
# COMPACT_ATOMS: atom_id res chain seq x y z
N MET A 1 49.34 -15.00 32.01
CA MET A 1 48.33 -14.13 32.65
C MET A 1 47.93 -13.10 31.62
N SER A 2 46.66 -13.13 31.22
CA SER A 2 46.17 -12.45 30.03
C SER A 2 46.07 -10.95 30.27
N GLU A 3 46.94 -10.19 29.61
CA GLU A 3 47.01 -8.74 29.67
C GLU A 3 45.74 -8.14 29.03
N SER A 4 44.75 -7.76 29.86
CA SER A 4 43.56 -7.06 29.41
C SER A 4 43.92 -5.60 29.11
N LEU A 5 44.52 -5.36 27.95
CA LEU A 5 44.88 -4.00 27.52
C LEU A 5 43.60 -3.16 27.35
N PRO A 6 43.50 -1.95 27.95
CA PRO A 6 42.32 -1.07 27.88
C PRO A 6 41.83 -0.75 26.45
N THR A 7 42.70 -0.87 25.46
CA THR A 7 42.40 -0.74 24.03
C THR A 7 41.53 -1.86 23.49
N ALA A 8 41.66 -3.09 24.01
CA ALA A 8 40.83 -4.23 23.60
C ALA A 8 39.40 -4.14 24.15
N GLU A 9 39.23 -3.67 25.39
CA GLU A 9 37.89 -3.52 25.99
C GLU A 9 37.12 -2.34 25.37
N SER A 10 37.80 -1.22 25.10
CA SER A 10 37.18 -0.10 24.37
C SER A 10 36.83 -0.44 22.92
N ALA A 11 37.61 -1.30 22.24
CA ALA A 11 37.25 -1.81 20.92
C ALA A 11 36.01 -2.73 20.97
N ARG A 12 35.93 -3.62 21.97
CA ARG A 12 34.75 -4.48 22.19
C ARG A 12 33.51 -3.67 22.52
N ALA A 13 33.62 -2.65 23.35
CA ALA A 13 32.52 -1.76 23.68
C ALA A 13 31.98 -1.03 22.43
N ARG A 14 32.87 -0.50 21.59
CA ARG A 14 32.50 0.13 20.31
C ARG A 14 31.83 -0.85 19.35
N LEU A 15 32.34 -2.08 19.24
CA LEU A 15 31.73 -3.12 18.41
C LEU A 15 30.31 -3.46 18.89
N ARG A 16 30.12 -3.67 20.19
CA ARG A 16 28.79 -3.94 20.77
C ARG A 16 27.83 -2.78 20.53
N ALA A 17 28.29 -1.54 20.68
CA ALA A 17 27.48 -0.35 20.43
C ALA A 17 27.07 -0.25 18.95
N ALA A 18 28.00 -0.50 18.03
CA ALA A 18 27.73 -0.54 16.59
C ALA A 18 26.71 -1.63 16.23
N GLN A 19 26.90 -2.85 16.75
CA GLN A 19 25.97 -3.98 16.55
C GLN A 19 24.57 -3.69 17.11
N LYS A 20 24.49 -3.03 18.27
CA LYS A 20 23.21 -2.61 18.83
C LYS A 20 22.53 -1.59 17.92
N SER A 21 23.26 -0.57 17.48
CA SER A 21 22.72 0.44 16.55
C SER A 21 22.26 -0.17 15.24
N GLU A 22 22.99 -1.14 14.70
CA GLU A 22 22.61 -1.86 13.49
C GLU A 22 21.33 -2.68 13.72
N SER A 23 21.26 -3.42 14.83
CA SER A 23 20.05 -4.17 15.20
C SER A 23 18.83 -3.27 15.37
N ASP A 24 18.99 -2.11 16.02
CA ASP A 24 17.91 -1.15 16.22
C ASP A 24 17.44 -0.56 14.88
N ALA A 25 18.38 -0.22 13.99
CA ALA A 25 18.08 0.26 12.64
C ALA A 25 17.34 -0.80 11.80
N LEU A 26 17.80 -2.06 11.83
CA LEU A 26 17.14 -3.17 11.14
C LEU A 26 15.73 -3.41 11.65
N SER A 27 15.54 -3.33 12.97
CA SER A 27 14.22 -3.43 13.60
C SER A 27 13.29 -2.31 13.14
N ALA A 28 13.78 -1.07 13.11
CA ALA A 28 13.01 0.10 12.65
C ALA A 28 12.62 -0.03 11.17
N VAL A 29 13.54 -0.43 10.30
CA VAL A 29 13.26 -0.68 8.87
C VAL A 29 12.21 -1.78 8.71
N THR A 30 12.36 -2.89 9.43
CA THR A 30 11.40 -4.00 9.37
C THR A 30 10.01 -3.56 9.83
N ALA A 31 9.91 -2.75 10.88
CA ALA A 31 8.65 -2.19 11.34
C ALA A 31 8.02 -1.26 10.29
N ALA A 32 8.82 -0.38 9.67
CA ALA A 32 8.36 0.52 8.63
C ALA A 32 7.85 -0.23 7.38
N LEU A 33 8.54 -1.30 6.97
CA LEU A 33 8.09 -2.16 5.87
C LEU A 33 6.72 -2.77 6.17
N ARG A 34 6.51 -3.31 7.38
CA ARG A 34 5.21 -3.85 7.79
C ARG A 34 4.10 -2.81 7.77
N VAL A 35 4.39 -1.57 8.19
CA VAL A 35 3.42 -0.47 8.14
C VAL A 35 3.07 -0.13 6.70
N ARG A 36 4.07 -0.01 5.82
CA ARG A 36 3.87 0.23 4.39
C ARG A 36 2.99 -0.86 3.77
N ASP A 37 3.28 -2.13 4.06
CA ASP A 37 2.57 -3.26 3.47
C ASP A 37 1.09 -3.27 3.89
N ARG A 38 0.80 -3.00 5.17
CA ARG A 38 -0.60 -2.84 5.65
C ARG A 38 -1.30 -1.63 5.03
N ALA A 39 -0.59 -0.53 4.84
CA ALA A 39 -1.16 0.65 4.19
C ALA A 39 -1.51 0.36 2.74
N ARG A 40 -0.66 -0.40 2.03
CA ARG A 40 -0.91 -0.87 0.67
C ARG A 40 -2.13 -1.78 0.61
N GLU A 41 -2.22 -2.78 1.48
CA GLU A 41 -3.41 -3.66 1.56
C GLU A 41 -4.72 -2.90 1.85
N ARG A 42 -4.65 -1.80 2.61
CA ARG A 42 -5.80 -0.93 2.85
C ARG A 42 -6.16 -0.11 1.62
N LEU A 43 -5.16 0.40 0.91
CA LEU A 43 -5.36 1.13 -0.35
C LEU A 43 -5.99 0.21 -1.41
N ASP A 44 -5.42 -0.98 -1.62
CA ASP A 44 -5.92 -1.95 -2.61
C ASP A 44 -7.40 -2.32 -2.35
N ARG A 45 -7.77 -2.49 -1.07
CA ARG A 45 -9.18 -2.72 -0.67
C ARG A 45 -10.08 -1.51 -0.92
N ALA A 46 -9.60 -0.31 -0.61
CA ALA A 46 -10.35 0.92 -0.85
C ALA A 46 -10.55 1.18 -2.35
N GLU A 47 -9.53 0.91 -3.18
CA GLU A 47 -9.62 1.01 -4.64
C GLU A 47 -10.60 -0.01 -5.22
N THR A 48 -10.57 -1.24 -4.72
CA THR A 48 -11.55 -2.28 -5.10
C THR A 48 -12.98 -1.84 -4.77
N ALA A 49 -13.22 -1.41 -3.53
CA ALA A 49 -14.54 -0.94 -3.09
C ALA A 49 -15.01 0.31 -3.87
N LEU A 50 -14.09 1.21 -4.20
CA LEU A 50 -14.39 2.36 -5.05
C LEU A 50 -14.80 1.91 -6.45
N GLY A 51 -14.06 0.97 -7.06
CA GLY A 51 -14.40 0.41 -8.36
C GLY A 51 -15.79 -0.23 -8.37
N GLU A 52 -16.11 -1.04 -7.37
CA GLU A 52 -17.43 -1.64 -7.20
C GLU A 52 -18.54 -0.59 -7.08
N ALA A 53 -18.33 0.45 -6.27
CA ALA A 53 -19.29 1.54 -6.10
C ALA A 53 -19.50 2.35 -7.39
N GLN A 54 -18.43 2.61 -8.16
CA GLN A 54 -18.52 3.28 -9.46
C GLN A 54 -19.33 2.43 -10.45
N VAL A 55 -19.08 1.12 -10.47
CA VAL A 55 -19.83 0.18 -11.32
C VAL A 55 -21.30 0.12 -10.93
N ALA A 56 -21.61 0.05 -9.63
CA ALA A 56 -22.97 0.07 -9.13
C ALA A 56 -23.70 1.38 -9.50
N LEU A 57 -22.99 2.52 -9.45
CA LEU A 57 -23.56 3.79 -9.90
C LEU A 57 -23.89 3.77 -11.39
N VAL A 58 -23.01 3.23 -12.23
CA VAL A 58 -23.26 3.06 -13.67
C VAL A 58 -24.48 2.16 -13.91
N GLN A 59 -24.65 1.07 -13.14
CA GLN A 59 -25.83 0.20 -13.23
C GLN A 59 -27.14 0.93 -12.96
N VAL A 60 -27.16 1.80 -11.94
CA VAL A 60 -28.37 2.51 -11.52
C VAL A 60 -28.64 3.73 -12.40
N SER A 61 -27.60 4.46 -12.79
CA SER A 61 -27.71 5.82 -13.37
C SER A 61 -27.33 5.90 -14.85
N GLY A 62 -26.72 4.87 -15.42
CA GLY A 62 -26.12 4.91 -16.76
C GLY A 62 -24.77 5.64 -16.80
N LEU A 63 -24.05 5.48 -17.91
CA LEU A 63 -22.67 5.97 -18.05
C LEU A 63 -22.59 7.51 -18.02
N ALA A 64 -23.47 8.18 -18.77
CA ALA A 64 -23.42 9.64 -18.92
C ALA A 64 -23.73 10.39 -17.61
N ARG A 65 -24.61 9.84 -16.77
CA ARG A 65 -24.90 10.44 -15.46
C ARG A 65 -23.79 10.14 -14.46
N ALA A 66 -23.23 8.93 -14.48
CA ALA A 66 -22.12 8.56 -13.62
C ALA A 66 -20.87 9.43 -13.89
N GLU A 67 -20.55 9.73 -15.15
CA GLU A 67 -19.47 10.67 -15.52
C GLU A 67 -19.66 12.04 -14.86
N ARG A 68 -20.85 12.62 -14.97
CA ARG A 68 -21.14 13.93 -14.36
C ARG A 68 -21.02 13.93 -12.83
N LEU A 69 -21.37 12.81 -12.19
CA LEU A 69 -21.35 12.70 -10.73
C LEU A 69 -19.94 12.42 -10.17
N LEU A 70 -19.16 11.63 -10.90
CA LEU A 70 -17.85 11.15 -10.45
C LEU A 70 -16.68 11.98 -11.00
N GLY A 71 -16.90 12.75 -12.08
CA GLY A 71 -15.84 13.42 -12.83
C GLY A 71 -14.92 12.46 -13.58
N GLU A 72 -15.28 11.17 -13.66
CA GLU A 72 -14.52 10.13 -14.33
C GLU A 72 -14.97 9.99 -15.79
N PRO A 73 -14.05 9.92 -16.77
CA PRO A 73 -14.42 9.81 -18.17
C PRO A 73 -15.27 8.56 -18.44
N VAL A 74 -16.26 8.67 -19.33
CA VAL A 74 -17.11 7.53 -19.76
C VAL A 74 -16.27 6.33 -20.20
N GLY A 75 -15.13 6.55 -20.86
CA GLY A 75 -14.22 5.48 -21.29
C GLY A 75 -13.71 4.63 -20.13
N ALA A 76 -13.29 5.27 -19.04
CA ALA A 76 -12.80 4.61 -17.84
C ALA A 76 -13.92 3.87 -17.11
N LEU A 77 -15.08 4.51 -16.93
CA LEU A 77 -16.25 3.88 -16.32
C LEU A 77 -16.74 2.67 -17.12
N ARG A 78 -16.80 2.78 -18.45
CA ARG A 78 -17.18 1.68 -19.34
C ARG A 78 -16.18 0.53 -19.29
N GLN A 79 -14.89 0.82 -19.17
CA GLN A 79 -13.89 -0.23 -19.00
C GLN A 79 -14.08 -0.98 -17.68
N LYS A 80 -14.14 -0.24 -16.55
CA LYS A 80 -14.39 -0.80 -15.22
C LYS A 80 -15.66 -1.66 -15.19
N SER A 81 -16.74 -1.18 -15.79
CA SER A 81 -18.00 -1.93 -15.88
C SER A 81 -17.89 -3.20 -16.73
N ARG A 82 -17.11 -3.19 -17.82
CA ARG A 82 -16.88 -4.40 -18.64
C ARG A 82 -16.02 -5.43 -17.92
N GLU A 83 -14.99 -4.98 -17.20
CA GLU A 83 -14.14 -5.84 -16.36
C GLU A 83 -14.97 -6.49 -15.24
N ALA A 84 -15.95 -5.76 -14.70
CA ALA A 84 -16.93 -6.27 -13.75
C ALA A 84 -18.05 -7.14 -14.39
N GLY A 85 -17.98 -7.42 -15.70
CA GLY A 85 -18.90 -8.35 -16.37
C GLY A 85 -20.25 -7.77 -16.79
N LEU A 86 -20.44 -6.44 -16.77
CA LEU A 86 -21.69 -5.85 -17.27
C LEU A 86 -21.85 -6.03 -18.78
N ARG A 87 -23.09 -6.34 -19.17
CA ARG A 87 -23.50 -6.42 -20.58
C ARG A 87 -23.70 -5.02 -21.15
N ARG A 88 -23.49 -4.86 -22.46
CA ARG A 88 -23.75 -3.59 -23.17
C ARG A 88 -25.14 -3.01 -22.93
N SER A 89 -26.16 -3.86 -22.80
CA SER A 89 -27.54 -3.43 -22.51
C SER A 89 -27.72 -2.78 -21.14
N GLN A 90 -26.75 -2.95 -20.23
CA GLN A 90 -26.74 -2.40 -18.88
C GLN A 90 -25.88 -1.13 -18.78
N LEU A 91 -25.23 -0.71 -19.88
CA LEU A 91 -24.32 0.44 -19.93
C LEU A 91 -24.96 1.65 -20.63
N GLY A 92 -26.29 1.75 -20.57
CA GLY A 92 -27.09 2.80 -21.23
C GLY A 92 -26.53 4.21 -21.09
#